data_AF-A0A6N7PAR0-F1
#
_entry.id   AF-A0A6N7PAR0-F1
#
_cell.length_a   1.000
_cell.length_b   1.000
_cell.length_c   1.000
_cell.angle_alpha   90.00
_cell.angle_beta   90.00
_cell.angle_gamma   90.00
#
_symmetry.space_group_name_H-M   'P 1'
#
loop_
_entity.id
_entity.type
_entity.pdbx_description
1 polymer ?
#
loop_
_entity_poly.entity_id
_entity_poly.type
_entity_poly.pdbx_seq_one_letter_code
_entity_poly.pdbx_strand_id
1 'polypeptide(L)'
;MRNLIYLFAACALLATACKKNCHTTPAPKPVLEHRSLQDKEVSYLHPQFINIDGDTTHDVYFVVALVNDTEGVHAKFTVLSVKHAKLLSHPDSVIKLTKGDAIPVIPEHPREWNGFDTYLCEILLPAGNPADTTWRGAWVAANRKYIGVQFMKGTEPYLGWISASVDTARDCMILHEAAWRKASAGNIHAGDLD
;
A
#
# COMPACT_ATOMS: atom_id res chain seq x y z
N MET A 1 -71.95 -17.85 19.13
CA MET A 1 -71.10 -16.75 19.64
C MET A 1 -69.80 -17.20 20.34
N ARG A 2 -69.43 -18.50 20.31
CA ARG A 2 -68.21 -19.01 20.96
C ARG A 2 -66.98 -19.07 20.04
N ASN A 3 -67.19 -19.02 18.71
CA ASN A 3 -66.12 -19.11 17.70
C ASN A 3 -65.50 -17.75 17.32
N LEU A 4 -66.09 -16.63 17.74
CA LEU A 4 -65.58 -15.28 17.43
C LEU A 4 -64.48 -14.83 18.42
N ILE A 5 -64.47 -15.41 19.62
CA ILE A 5 -63.49 -15.11 20.69
C ILE A 5 -62.12 -15.71 20.36
N TYR A 6 -62.08 -16.88 19.71
CA TYR A 6 -60.82 -17.51 19.30
C TYR A 6 -60.12 -16.78 18.14
N LEU A 7 -60.88 -16.08 17.28
CA LEU A 7 -60.33 -15.32 16.16
C LEU A 7 -59.62 -14.03 16.63
N PHE A 8 -60.11 -13.41 17.71
CA PHE A 8 -59.50 -12.21 18.29
C PHE A 8 -58.23 -12.52 19.09
N ALA A 9 -58.16 -13.69 19.73
CA ALA A 9 -56.97 -14.15 20.46
C ALA A 9 -55.80 -14.52 19.52
N ALA A 10 -56.09 -15.01 18.31
CA ALA A 10 -55.06 -15.36 17.32
C ALA A 10 -54.39 -14.13 16.67
N CYS A 11 -55.11 -13.01 16.53
CA CYS A 11 -54.54 -11.77 15.96
C CYS A 11 -53.63 -11.01 16.94
N ALA A 12 -53.85 -11.13 18.25
CA ALA A 12 -53.03 -10.46 19.26
C ALA A 12 -51.63 -11.10 19.44
N LEU A 13 -51.46 -12.37 19.08
CA LEU A 13 -50.18 -13.10 19.17
C LEU A 13 -49.24 -12.86 17.99
N LEU A 14 -49.70 -12.23 16.90
CA LEU A 14 -48.87 -11.90 15.73
C LEU A 14 -48.20 -10.52 15.82
N ALA A 15 -48.55 -9.70 16.82
CA ALA A 15 -47.98 -8.35 17.00
C ALA A 15 -46.73 -8.31 17.89
N THR A 16 -46.34 -9.43 18.51
CA THR A 16 -45.15 -9.53 19.37
C THR A 16 -43.94 -10.16 18.65
N ALA A 17 -43.96 -10.20 17.32
CA ALA A 17 -42.77 -10.46 16.53
C ALA A 17 -41.77 -9.31 16.77
N CYS A 18 -40.98 -9.47 17.83
CA CYS A 18 -39.93 -8.60 18.27
C CYS A 18 -39.12 -8.14 17.06
N LYS A 19 -39.27 -6.85 16.73
CA LYS A 19 -38.22 -6.11 16.03
C LYS A 19 -37.00 -6.14 16.96
N LYS A 20 -36.19 -7.19 16.83
CA LYS A 20 -34.79 -7.16 17.25
C LYS A 20 -34.17 -6.08 16.38
N ASN A 21 -34.13 -4.86 16.91
CA ASN A 21 -33.23 -3.84 16.43
C ASN A 21 -31.84 -4.43 16.63
N CYS A 22 -31.34 -5.11 15.60
CA CYS A 22 -29.96 -5.50 15.49
C CYS A 22 -29.19 -4.21 15.22
N HIS A 23 -29.05 -3.39 16.27
CA HIS A 23 -27.92 -2.49 16.36
C HIS A 23 -26.70 -3.38 16.61
N THR A 24 -26.26 -4.06 15.55
CA THR A 24 -24.86 -4.43 15.42
C THR A 24 -24.10 -3.13 15.37
N THR A 25 -23.63 -2.66 16.53
CA THR A 25 -22.50 -1.74 16.59
C THR A 25 -21.45 -2.35 15.66
N PRO A 26 -20.98 -1.64 14.62
CA PRO A 26 -19.93 -2.16 13.75
C PRO A 26 -18.79 -2.62 14.65
N ALA A 27 -18.33 -3.86 14.47
CA ALA A 27 -17.14 -4.32 15.16
C ALA A 27 -16.02 -3.28 14.93
N PRO A 28 -15.22 -2.94 15.97
CA PRO A 28 -14.13 -1.99 15.81
C PRO A 28 -13.29 -2.39 14.60
N LYS A 29 -13.07 -1.46 13.67
CA LYS A 29 -12.18 -1.74 12.54
C LYS A 29 -10.78 -2.03 13.11
N PRO A 30 -10.10 -3.08 12.62
CA PRO A 30 -8.74 -3.37 13.07
C PRO A 30 -7.82 -2.22 12.69
N VAL A 31 -7.32 -1.52 13.71
CA VAL A 31 -6.48 -0.32 13.60
C VAL A 31 -5.14 -0.69 12.98
N LEU A 32 -4.64 0.16 12.07
CA LEU A 32 -3.29 0.03 11.52
C LEU A 32 -2.26 0.49 12.56
N GLU A 33 -1.20 -0.30 12.73
CA GLU A 33 0.04 0.19 13.32
C GLU A 33 0.65 1.22 12.35
N HIS A 34 1.24 2.29 12.88
CA HIS A 34 1.76 3.39 12.10
C HIS A 34 3.06 3.92 12.69
N ARG A 35 3.94 4.39 11.82
CA ARG A 35 5.13 5.14 12.22
C ARG A 35 5.61 6.11 11.14
N SER A 36 6.26 7.18 11.58
CA SER A 36 7.03 8.04 10.70
C SER A 36 8.33 7.38 10.25
N LEU A 37 8.72 7.63 9.00
CA LEU A 37 10.04 7.32 8.44
C LEU A 37 10.97 8.54 8.43
N GLN A 38 10.57 9.63 9.09
CA GLN A 38 11.36 10.87 9.26
C GLN A 38 11.85 11.49 7.95
N ASP A 39 11.01 11.43 6.90
CA ASP A 39 11.31 12.00 5.58
C ASP A 39 12.68 11.56 5.04
N LYS A 40 12.97 10.25 5.17
CA LYS A 40 14.20 9.63 4.67
C LYS A 40 14.35 9.86 3.18
N GLU A 41 15.48 10.45 2.78
CA GLU A 41 15.81 10.69 1.38
C GLU A 41 16.48 9.46 0.75
N VAL A 42 16.05 9.13 -0.46
CA VAL A 42 16.63 8.14 -1.36
C VAL A 42 17.16 8.90 -2.56
N SER A 43 18.46 8.87 -2.77
CA SER A 43 19.13 9.46 -3.92
C SER A 43 20.30 8.57 -4.37
N TYR A 44 20.95 8.92 -5.48
CA TYR A 44 22.11 8.16 -5.94
C TYR A 44 23.18 8.07 -4.85
N LEU A 45 23.71 6.86 -4.63
CA LEU A 45 24.63 6.49 -3.54
C LEU A 45 24.08 6.64 -2.11
N HIS A 46 22.82 7.03 -1.92
CA HIS A 46 22.15 7.14 -0.62
C HIS A 46 20.89 6.29 -0.59
N PRO A 47 21.04 4.94 -0.59
CA PRO A 47 19.89 4.06 -0.54
C PRO A 47 19.31 3.99 0.88
N GLN A 48 18.06 3.52 1.01
CA GLN A 48 17.39 3.38 2.30
C GLN A 48 16.86 1.96 2.48
N PHE A 49 17.25 1.34 3.60
CA PHE A 49 16.58 0.14 4.09
C PHE A 49 15.43 0.52 5.02
N ILE A 50 14.24 0.00 4.72
CA ILE A 50 13.03 0.19 5.50
C ILE A 50 12.68 -1.15 6.12
N ASN A 51 12.94 -1.27 7.41
CA ASN A 51 12.20 -2.15 8.29
C ASN A 51 10.82 -1.50 8.47
N ILE A 52 9.71 -2.20 8.32
CA ILE A 52 8.36 -1.61 8.43
C ILE A 52 7.83 -1.83 9.84
N ASP A 53 7.94 -3.06 10.34
CA ASP A 53 7.25 -3.52 11.54
C ASP A 53 8.04 -3.34 12.86
N GLY A 54 9.21 -2.73 12.79
CA GLY A 54 10.06 -2.44 13.94
C GLY A 54 10.89 -3.62 14.44
N ASP A 55 10.93 -4.76 13.73
CA ASP A 55 11.78 -5.88 14.11
C ASP A 55 13.30 -5.63 13.87
N THR A 56 14.14 -6.67 13.88
CA THR A 56 15.59 -6.51 13.65
C THR A 56 15.98 -6.51 12.17
N THR A 57 15.01 -6.55 11.27
CA THR A 57 15.20 -6.96 9.89
C THR A 57 14.50 -6.03 8.91
N HIS A 58 15.11 -5.80 7.76
CA HIS A 58 14.56 -4.86 6.79
C HIS A 58 13.64 -5.59 5.82
N ASP A 59 12.50 -4.99 5.51
CA ASP A 59 11.48 -5.55 4.62
C ASP A 59 11.69 -5.06 3.19
N VAL A 60 12.09 -3.80 3.02
CA VAL A 60 12.15 -3.15 1.72
C VAL A 60 13.42 -2.31 1.58
N TYR A 61 14.04 -2.32 0.41
CA TYR A 61 15.25 -1.57 0.09
C TYR A 61 15.01 -0.63 -1.10
N PHE A 62 15.16 0.66 -0.89
CA PHE A 62 15.03 1.69 -1.91
C PHE A 62 16.41 2.14 -2.40
N VAL A 63 16.60 2.20 -3.71
CA VAL A 63 17.89 2.53 -4.33
C VAL A 63 17.70 3.25 -5.64
N VAL A 64 18.70 4.06 -6.02
CA VAL A 64 18.85 4.60 -7.36
C VAL A 64 20.01 3.90 -8.05
N ALA A 65 19.72 3.13 -9.10
CA ALA A 65 20.73 2.44 -9.89
C ALA A 65 21.10 3.27 -11.13
N LEU A 66 22.39 3.40 -11.44
CA LEU A 66 22.82 3.90 -12.74
C LEU A 66 22.85 2.76 -13.75
N VAL A 67 22.09 2.89 -14.83
CA VAL A 67 22.01 1.93 -15.93
C VAL A 67 22.48 2.60 -17.20
N ASN A 68 23.28 1.92 -18.01
CA ASN A 68 23.69 2.43 -19.32
C ASN A 68 23.23 1.43 -20.38
N ASP A 69 22.32 1.85 -21.24
CA ASP A 69 21.76 1.04 -22.32
C ASP A 69 21.74 1.81 -23.65
N THR A 70 21.01 1.31 -24.64
CA THR A 70 20.94 1.92 -25.97
C THR A 70 20.32 3.31 -26.00
N GLU A 71 19.55 3.70 -24.98
CA GLU A 71 18.97 5.04 -24.84
C GLU A 71 19.88 6.01 -24.09
N GLY A 72 20.97 5.51 -23.49
CA GLY A 72 21.96 6.29 -22.77
C GLY A 72 22.08 5.90 -21.30
N VAL A 73 22.54 6.85 -20.48
CA VAL A 73 22.67 6.66 -19.03
C VAL A 73 21.36 7.05 -18.35
N HIS A 74 20.90 6.23 -17.41
CA HIS A 74 19.68 6.42 -16.65
C HIS A 74 19.97 6.30 -15.16
N ALA A 75 19.36 7.15 -14.35
CA ALA A 75 19.25 6.94 -12.91
C ALA A 75 17.87 6.36 -12.61
N LYS A 76 17.79 5.04 -12.36
CA LYS A 76 16.54 4.31 -12.14
C LYS A 76 16.25 4.19 -10.65
N PHE A 77 15.11 4.74 -10.22
CA PHE A 77 14.58 4.53 -8.88
C PHE A 77 13.88 3.20 -8.82
N THR A 78 14.37 2.33 -7.94
CA THR A 78 13.89 0.97 -7.78
C THR A 78 13.65 0.70 -6.30
N VAL A 79 12.64 -0.10 -6.03
CA VAL A 79 12.37 -0.64 -4.71
C VAL A 79 12.45 -2.16 -4.78
N LEU A 80 13.15 -2.75 -3.83
CA LEU A 80 13.41 -4.17 -3.76
C LEU A 80 12.71 -4.76 -2.54
N SER A 81 11.96 -5.83 -2.78
CA SER A 81 11.48 -6.69 -1.71
C SER A 81 12.65 -7.42 -1.06
N VAL A 82 12.69 -7.45 0.27
CA VAL A 82 13.72 -8.16 1.05
C VAL A 82 13.06 -9.27 1.86
N LYS A 83 13.71 -10.44 1.92
CA LYS A 83 13.25 -11.65 2.62
C LYS A 83 11.88 -12.17 2.17
N HIS A 84 10.82 -11.73 2.86
CA HIS A 84 9.45 -12.20 2.72
C HIS A 84 8.49 -11.06 2.37
N ALA A 85 9.01 -9.85 2.21
CA ALA A 85 8.23 -8.74 1.71
C ALA A 85 7.86 -8.96 0.25
N LYS A 86 6.76 -8.34 -0.14
CA LYS A 86 6.27 -8.25 -1.51
C LYS A 86 5.66 -6.87 -1.70
N LEU A 87 5.75 -6.36 -2.91
CA LEU A 87 5.19 -5.06 -3.30
C LEU A 87 3.97 -5.28 -4.18
N LEU A 88 2.97 -4.42 -4.02
CA LEU A 88 1.81 -4.43 -4.92
C LEU A 88 2.23 -3.77 -6.24
N SER A 89 2.26 -4.56 -7.31
CA SER A 89 2.79 -4.13 -8.60
C SER A 89 1.88 -4.51 -9.77
N HIS A 90 2.11 -3.85 -10.89
CA HIS A 90 1.88 -4.40 -12.23
C HIS A 90 3.15 -5.15 -12.67
N PRO A 91 3.12 -5.92 -13.78
CA PRO A 91 4.30 -6.62 -14.28
C PRO A 91 5.53 -5.71 -14.47
N ASP A 92 5.31 -4.46 -14.88
CA ASP A 92 6.40 -3.55 -15.26
C ASP A 92 6.73 -2.48 -14.21
N SER A 93 5.90 -2.28 -13.17
CA SER A 93 6.13 -1.20 -12.19
C SER A 93 5.33 -1.35 -10.90
N VAL A 94 5.80 -0.70 -9.84
CA VAL A 94 5.06 -0.59 -8.57
C VAL A 94 3.82 0.28 -8.78
N ILE A 95 2.67 -0.18 -8.27
CA ILE A 95 1.43 0.59 -8.37
C ILE A 95 1.56 1.86 -7.52
N LYS A 96 1.38 3.02 -8.17
CA LYS A 96 1.31 4.33 -7.48
C LYS A 96 -0.09 4.55 -6.93
N LEU A 97 -0.34 4.10 -5.71
CA LEU A 97 -1.64 4.26 -5.04
C LEU A 97 -1.83 5.70 -4.56
N THR A 98 -3.07 6.15 -4.60
CA THR A 98 -3.55 7.37 -3.95
C THR A 98 -4.25 7.02 -2.64
N LYS A 99 -4.39 8.00 -1.75
CA LYS A 99 -5.12 7.82 -0.50
C LYS A 99 -6.53 7.28 -0.77
N GLY A 100 -6.94 6.28 0.00
CA GLY A 100 -8.23 5.59 -0.14
C GLY A 100 -8.22 4.42 -1.14
N ASP A 101 -7.16 4.24 -1.94
CA ASP A 101 -7.10 3.10 -2.86
C ASP A 101 -6.98 1.78 -2.07
N ALA A 102 -7.71 0.76 -2.51
CA ALA A 102 -7.69 -0.55 -1.87
C ALA A 102 -6.36 -1.27 -2.09
N ILE A 103 -5.82 -1.82 -1.01
CA ILE A 103 -4.69 -2.76 -0.99
C ILE A 103 -5.26 -4.13 -0.60
N PRO A 104 -5.44 -5.03 -1.58
CA PRO A 104 -6.15 -6.27 -1.36
C PRO A 104 -5.23 -7.35 -0.77
N VAL A 105 -5.78 -8.24 0.05
CA VAL A 105 -5.06 -9.43 0.51
C VAL A 105 -4.69 -10.31 -0.69
N ILE A 106 -5.61 -10.46 -1.64
CA ILE A 106 -5.43 -11.18 -2.91
C ILE A 106 -5.65 -10.19 -4.06
N PRO A 107 -4.61 -9.83 -4.82
CA PRO A 107 -4.72 -8.88 -5.90
C PRO A 107 -5.43 -9.50 -7.12
N GLU A 108 -6.24 -8.69 -7.80
CA GLU A 108 -6.86 -9.06 -9.07
C GLU A 108 -5.89 -8.79 -10.22
N HIS A 109 -5.86 -9.68 -11.22
CA HIS A 109 -5.05 -9.48 -12.42
C HIS A 109 -5.41 -8.14 -13.12
N PRO A 110 -4.43 -7.35 -13.60
CA PRO A 110 -2.99 -7.64 -13.72
C PRO A 110 -2.15 -7.20 -12.53
N ARG A 111 -2.74 -7.02 -11.34
CA ARG A 111 -2.00 -6.69 -10.13
C ARG A 111 -1.48 -7.98 -9.48
N GLU A 112 -0.31 -7.90 -8.88
CA GLU A 112 0.30 -9.01 -8.16
C GLU A 112 1.09 -8.55 -6.94
N TRP A 113 1.37 -9.51 -6.05
CA TRP A 113 2.33 -9.33 -4.97
C TRP A 113 3.69 -9.82 -5.46
N ASN A 114 4.55 -8.89 -5.89
CA ASN A 114 5.85 -9.19 -6.48
C ASN A 114 6.96 -9.17 -5.42
N GLY A 115 7.76 -10.25 -5.38
CA GLY A 115 8.84 -10.47 -4.41
C GLY A 115 10.25 -10.12 -4.92
N PHE A 116 10.36 -9.40 -6.03
CA PHE A 116 11.63 -9.03 -6.66
C PHE A 116 11.81 -7.50 -6.68
N ASP A 117 12.81 -7.03 -7.40
CA ASP A 117 13.00 -5.61 -7.68
C ASP A 117 11.89 -5.08 -8.60
N THR A 118 11.42 -3.86 -8.33
CA THR A 118 10.34 -3.28 -9.12
C THR A 118 10.61 -1.80 -9.39
N TYR A 119 10.42 -1.42 -10.64
CA TYR A 119 10.63 -0.07 -11.16
C TYR A 119 9.60 0.93 -10.63
N LEU A 120 10.07 2.14 -10.30
CA LEU A 120 9.23 3.29 -9.89
C LEU A 120 9.21 4.36 -10.99
N CYS A 121 10.39 4.94 -11.25
CA CYS A 121 10.62 6.01 -12.21
C CYS A 121 12.13 6.09 -12.52
N GLU A 122 12.50 6.87 -13.52
CA GLU A 122 13.90 7.13 -13.86
C GLU A 122 14.14 8.53 -14.38
N ILE A 123 15.41 8.92 -14.33
CA ILE A 123 15.96 10.11 -14.96
C ILE A 123 16.80 9.64 -16.14
N LEU A 124 16.43 10.03 -17.37
CA LEU A 124 17.31 9.88 -18.52
C LEU A 124 18.35 11.01 -18.50
N LEU A 125 19.63 10.63 -18.57
CA LEU A 125 20.78 11.53 -18.62
C LEU A 125 21.40 11.44 -20.04
N PRO A 126 20.92 12.25 -21.00
CA PRO A 126 21.41 12.18 -22.37
C PRO A 126 22.87 12.62 -22.46
N ALA A 127 23.65 11.88 -23.25
CA ALA A 127 25.10 12.09 -23.37
C ALA A 127 25.51 13.45 -23.99
N GLY A 128 24.62 14.07 -24.77
CA GLY A 128 24.94 15.26 -25.56
C GLY A 128 24.67 16.61 -24.86
N ASN A 129 23.66 16.68 -24.00
CA ASN A 129 23.23 17.92 -23.36
C ASN A 129 22.53 17.64 -22.04
N PRO A 130 23.13 17.97 -20.88
CA PRO A 130 22.50 17.79 -19.57
C PRO A 130 21.17 18.54 -19.40
N ALA A 131 20.89 19.57 -20.20
CA ALA A 131 19.60 20.27 -20.15
C ALA A 131 18.43 19.45 -20.73
N ASP A 132 18.72 18.35 -21.45
CA ASP A 132 17.71 17.46 -22.03
C ASP A 132 17.35 16.30 -21.08
N THR A 133 17.72 16.41 -19.80
CA THR A 133 17.34 15.43 -18.78
C THR A 133 15.82 15.31 -18.67
N THR A 134 15.31 14.07 -18.82
CA THR A 134 13.87 13.81 -18.76
C THR A 134 13.54 12.77 -17.70
N TRP A 135 12.52 13.05 -16.90
CA TRP A 135 11.91 12.09 -15.98
C TRP A 135 10.89 11.20 -16.69
N ARG A 136 10.91 9.90 -16.38
CA ARG A 136 9.98 8.90 -16.95
C ARG A 136 9.47 7.95 -15.86
N GLY A 137 8.32 7.33 -16.12
CA GLY A 137 7.72 6.32 -15.25
C GLY A 137 6.51 6.80 -14.43
N ALA A 138 5.84 5.86 -13.78
CA ALA A 138 4.58 6.13 -13.09
C ALA A 138 4.78 7.03 -11.86
N TRP A 139 5.95 6.99 -11.23
CA TRP A 139 6.23 7.70 -9.97
C TRP A 139 6.80 9.11 -10.13
N VAL A 140 6.97 9.61 -11.35
CA VAL A 140 7.43 10.98 -11.60
C VAL A 140 6.53 11.99 -10.88
N ALA A 141 7.16 12.91 -10.14
CA ALA A 141 6.49 13.94 -9.34
C ALA A 141 5.38 13.40 -8.41
N ALA A 142 5.52 12.16 -7.94
CA ALA A 142 4.62 11.64 -6.91
C ALA A 142 4.71 12.52 -5.66
N ASN A 143 3.56 12.86 -5.07
CA ASN A 143 3.49 13.60 -3.82
C ASN A 143 2.59 12.83 -2.86
N ARG A 144 3.18 12.33 -1.77
CA ARG A 144 2.54 11.48 -0.75
C ARG A 144 1.65 10.40 -1.37
N LYS A 145 2.24 9.64 -2.29
CA LYS A 145 1.63 8.44 -2.88
C LYS A 145 2.07 7.21 -2.11
N TYR A 146 1.40 6.09 -2.32
CA TYR A 146 1.53 4.93 -1.47
C TYR A 146 1.98 3.71 -2.26
N ILE A 147 2.92 2.96 -1.68
CA ILE A 147 3.35 1.66 -2.15
C ILE A 147 2.64 0.62 -1.28
N GLY A 148 1.87 -0.28 -1.87
CA GLY A 148 1.30 -1.40 -1.13
C GLY A 148 2.37 -2.43 -0.80
N VAL A 149 2.39 -2.92 0.44
CA VAL A 149 3.35 -3.91 0.91
C VAL A 149 2.63 -5.08 1.59
N GLN A 150 3.17 -6.28 1.41
CA GLN A 150 2.82 -7.47 2.16
C GLN A 150 4.11 -8.08 2.72
N PHE A 151 4.11 -8.53 3.97
CA PHE A 151 5.30 -9.15 4.57
C PHE A 151 4.89 -10.17 5.63
N MET A 152 5.87 -10.91 6.16
CA MET A 152 5.65 -11.95 7.18
C MET A 152 6.33 -11.58 8.49
N LYS A 153 5.60 -11.61 9.60
CA LYS A 153 6.17 -11.55 10.95
C LYS A 153 6.06 -12.94 11.58
N GLY A 154 7.18 -13.67 11.54
CA GLY A 154 7.16 -15.11 11.82
C GLY A 154 6.33 -15.84 10.75
N THR A 155 5.25 -16.50 11.16
CA THR A 155 4.31 -17.21 10.26
C THR A 155 3.06 -16.40 9.92
N GLU A 156 2.92 -15.20 10.46
CA GLU A 156 1.73 -14.37 10.26
C GLU A 156 1.93 -13.37 9.11
N PRO A 157 1.02 -13.32 8.11
CA PRO A 157 1.07 -12.32 7.04
C PRO A 157 0.50 -10.97 7.49
N TYR A 158 1.15 -9.91 7.04
CA TYR A 158 0.77 -8.51 7.27
C TYR A 158 0.58 -7.79 5.93
N LEU A 159 -0.34 -6.83 5.92
CA LEU A 159 -0.55 -5.89 4.83
C LEU A 159 -0.27 -4.48 5.33
N GLY A 160 0.30 -3.66 4.46
CA GLY A 160 0.61 -2.28 4.80
C GLY A 160 0.81 -1.39 3.59
N TRP A 161 1.25 -0.18 3.86
CA TRP A 161 1.67 0.78 2.86
C TRP A 161 2.87 1.61 3.34
N ILE A 162 3.66 2.10 2.39
CA ILE A 162 4.71 3.11 2.60
C ILE A 162 4.33 4.35 1.80
N SER A 163 4.34 5.53 2.44
CA SER A 163 4.13 6.80 1.75
C SER A 163 5.44 7.38 1.23
N ALA A 164 5.44 7.80 -0.03
CA ALA A 164 6.61 8.39 -0.68
C ALA A 164 6.25 9.56 -1.61
N SER A 165 7.23 10.44 -1.79
CA SER A 165 7.22 11.51 -2.80
C SER A 165 8.47 11.44 -3.68
N VAL A 166 8.40 11.98 -4.89
CA VAL A 166 9.54 12.16 -5.80
C VAL A 166 9.70 13.66 -6.05
N ASP A 167 10.83 14.20 -5.62
CA ASP A 167 11.23 15.58 -5.84
C ASP A 167 12.12 15.66 -7.07
N THR A 168 11.53 16.04 -8.19
CA THR A 168 12.22 16.13 -9.48
C THR A 168 13.16 17.34 -9.59
N ALA A 169 13.12 18.27 -8.63
CA ALA A 169 14.04 19.41 -8.59
C ALA A 169 15.32 19.07 -7.81
N ARG A 170 15.23 18.13 -6.87
CA ARG A 170 16.37 17.65 -6.06
C ARG A 170 16.86 16.27 -6.45
N ASP A 171 16.29 15.68 -7.50
CA ASP A 171 16.60 14.34 -7.99
C ASP A 171 16.58 13.25 -6.91
N CYS A 172 15.55 13.29 -6.05
CA CYS A 172 15.43 12.38 -4.93
C CYS A 172 14.00 11.88 -4.70
N MET A 173 13.89 10.75 -4.01
CA MET A 173 12.64 10.24 -3.44
C MET A 173 12.67 10.44 -1.93
N ILE A 174 11.52 10.76 -1.33
CA ILE A 174 11.37 11.00 0.10
C ILE A 174 10.38 9.97 0.66
N LEU A 175 10.77 9.26 1.70
CA LEU A 175 9.95 8.26 2.38
C LEU A 175 9.41 8.86 3.68
N HIS A 176 8.09 9.00 3.77
CA HIS A 176 7.46 9.80 4.83
C HIS A 176 7.06 8.98 6.05
N GLU A 177 6.28 7.92 5.82
CA GLU A 177 5.65 7.14 6.88
C GLU A 177 5.23 5.76 6.35
N ALA A 178 4.95 4.83 7.26
CA ALA A 178 4.45 3.51 6.94
C ALA A 178 3.36 3.09 7.92
N ALA A 179 2.43 2.26 7.45
CA ALA A 179 1.42 1.66 8.29
C ALA A 179 1.14 0.21 7.89
N TRP A 180 0.79 -0.66 8.84
CA TRP A 180 0.55 -2.07 8.60
C TRP A 180 -0.39 -2.70 9.64
N ARG A 181 -0.97 -3.85 9.30
CA ARG A 181 -1.73 -4.71 10.22
C ARG A 181 -1.77 -6.14 9.71
N LYS A 182 -2.26 -7.07 10.53
CA LYS A 182 -2.44 -8.47 10.15
C LYS A 182 -3.33 -8.58 8.91
N ALA A 183 -2.91 -9.36 7.92
CA ALA A 183 -3.68 -9.60 6.70
C ALA A 183 -5.01 -10.34 6.97
N SER A 184 -5.11 -11.08 8.09
CA SER A 184 -6.35 -11.74 8.52
C SER A 184 -7.49 -10.77 8.85
N ALA A 185 -7.19 -9.48 9.04
CA ALA A 185 -8.18 -8.41 9.18
C ALA A 185 -8.83 -8.00 7.84
N GLY A 186 -8.34 -8.53 6.72
CA GLY A 186 -8.82 -8.21 5.38
C GLY A 186 -8.10 -7.01 4.74
N ASN A 187 -8.61 -6.59 3.58
CA ASN A 187 -8.07 -5.50 2.76
C ASN A 187 -7.92 -4.21 3.56
N ILE A 188 -6.92 -3.40 3.21
CA ILE A 188 -6.71 -2.06 3.78
C ILE A 188 -6.86 -0.99 2.69
N HIS A 189 -6.87 0.27 3.09
CA HIS A 189 -6.83 1.39 2.16
C HIS A 189 -5.53 2.17 2.35
N ALA A 190 -4.92 2.58 1.26
CA ALA A 190 -3.69 3.37 1.25
C ALA A 190 -3.91 4.71 1.96
N GLY A 191 -2.98 5.10 2.85
CA GLY A 191 -3.03 6.42 3.52
C GLY A 191 -4.15 6.62 4.53
N ASP A 192 -4.98 5.60 4.76
CA ASP A 192 -5.95 5.55 5.84
C ASP A 192 -5.32 4.81 7.03
N LEU A 193 -5.65 5.26 8.24
CA LEU A 193 -5.18 4.65 9.51
C LEU A 193 -6.29 3.87 10.23
N ASP A 194 -7.52 3.94 9.70
CA ASP A 194 -8.76 3.40 10.27
C ASP A 194 -9.25 2.10 9.61
#